data_AF-A0AAQ2WWP7-F1
#
_entry.id   AF-A0AAQ2WWP7-F1
#
_cell.length_a   1.000
_cell.length_b   1.000
_cell.length_c   1.000
_cell.angle_alpha   90.00
_cell.angle_beta   90.00
_cell.angle_gamma   90.00
#
_symmetry.space_group_name_H-M   'P 1'
#
loop_
_entity.id
_entity.type
_entity.pdbx_description
1 polymer ?
#
loop_
_entity_poly.entity_id
_entity_poly.type
_entity_poly.pdbx_seq_one_letter_code
_entity_poly.pdbx_strand_id
1 'polypeptide(L)'
;MSRIKKTYNDYIVYFKECRLNDAEIAKELGVSRVNVGKMRLKWEAHKNDSKYIGISKLTISENTFNNTLARSLETETHANRLKNQVEIEKNNIALTFLSSFNRYCQLELQDDVKQADKLHNEILKYK
;
A
#
# COMPACT_ATOMS: atom_id res chain seq x y z
N MET A 1 -40.79 -13.29 8.03
CA MET A 1 -39.98 -13.18 6.79
C MET A 1 -39.42 -11.77 6.69
N SER A 2 -38.11 -11.59 6.87
CA SER A 2 -37.46 -10.29 6.69
C SER A 2 -37.49 -9.92 5.20
N ARG A 3 -38.31 -8.94 4.82
CA ARG A 3 -38.25 -8.38 3.46
C ARG A 3 -36.92 -7.64 3.33
N ILE A 4 -35.94 -8.28 2.68
CA ILE A 4 -34.69 -7.62 2.28
C ILE A 4 -35.06 -6.39 1.47
N LYS A 5 -34.64 -5.20 1.92
CA LYS A 5 -34.91 -3.96 1.20
C LYS A 5 -34.23 -4.03 -0.17
N LYS A 6 -35.02 -3.93 -1.24
CA LYS A 6 -34.51 -3.87 -2.61
C LYS A 6 -34.03 -2.46 -2.93
N THR A 7 -32.82 -2.37 -3.46
CA THR A 7 -32.17 -1.14 -3.88
C THR A 7 -32.58 -0.78 -5.31
N TYR A 8 -32.36 0.46 -5.72
CA TYR A 8 -32.67 0.92 -7.08
C TYR A 8 -31.94 0.08 -8.16
N ASN A 9 -30.69 -0.33 -7.89
CA ASN A 9 -29.89 -1.14 -8.82
C ASN A 9 -30.50 -2.52 -9.09
N ASP A 10 -31.18 -3.11 -8.09
CA ASP A 10 -31.85 -4.41 -8.24
C ASP A 10 -32.98 -4.37 -9.29
N TYR A 11 -33.58 -3.20 -9.53
CA TYR A 11 -34.62 -3.00 -10.56
C TYR A 11 -34.02 -2.73 -11.94
N ILE A 12 -32.91 -1.99 -12.01
CA ILE A 12 -32.30 -1.55 -13.27
C ILE A 12 -31.88 -2.73 -14.14
N VAL A 13 -31.40 -3.83 -13.52
CA VAL A 13 -30.99 -5.05 -14.24
C VAL A 13 -32.12 -5.53 -15.16
N TYR A 14 -33.34 -5.62 -14.63
CA TYR A 14 -34.50 -6.06 -15.40
C TYR A 14 -34.97 -5.04 -16.45
N PHE A 15 -34.84 -3.75 -16.16
CA PHE A 15 -35.24 -2.70 -17.10
C PHE A 15 -34.33 -2.61 -18.32
N LYS A 16 -33.02 -2.87 -18.14
CA LYS A 16 -32.05 -2.91 -19.25
C LYS A 16 -32.26 -4.11 -20.17
N GLU A 17 -32.62 -5.25 -19.60
CA GLU A 17 -32.77 -6.50 -20.36
C GLU A 17 -34.10 -6.58 -21.14
N CYS A 18 -35.10 -5.75 -20.83
CA CYS A 18 -36.42 -5.66 -21.49
C CYS A 18 -37.17 -7.00 -21.65
N ARG A 19 -36.78 -8.05 -20.92
CA ARG A 19 -37.33 -9.42 -21.07
C ARG A 19 -38.55 -9.70 -20.20
N LEU A 20 -38.73 -8.96 -19.11
CA LEU A 20 -39.79 -9.19 -18.14
C LEU A 20 -40.75 -8.01 -18.03
N ASN A 21 -42.04 -8.31 -17.90
CA ASN A 21 -43.07 -7.33 -17.61
C ASN A 21 -43.08 -6.96 -16.11
N ASP A 22 -43.73 -5.84 -15.75
CA ASP A 22 -43.73 -5.34 -14.36
C ASP A 22 -44.31 -6.32 -13.33
N ALA A 23 -45.20 -7.22 -13.74
CA ALA A 23 -45.77 -8.23 -12.84
C ALA A 23 -44.77 -9.36 -12.56
N GLU A 24 -43.98 -9.75 -13.54
CA GLU A 24 -42.91 -10.75 -13.40
C GLU A 24 -41.78 -10.21 -12.52
N ILE A 25 -41.34 -8.97 -12.77
CA ILE A 25 -40.31 -8.30 -11.96
C ILE A 25 -40.77 -8.16 -10.50
N ALA A 26 -42.05 -7.83 -10.28
CA ALA A 26 -42.63 -7.72 -8.95
C ALA A 26 -42.60 -9.06 -8.19
N LYS A 27 -42.92 -10.16 -8.89
CA LYS A 27 -42.87 -11.52 -8.33
C LYS A 27 -41.43 -11.92 -7.98
N GLU A 28 -40.50 -11.66 -8.89
CA GLU A 28 -39.07 -12.01 -8.74
C GLU A 28 -38.41 -11.24 -7.59
N LEU A 29 -38.67 -9.93 -7.50
CA LEU A 29 -38.12 -9.08 -6.46
C LEU A 29 -38.89 -9.15 -5.14
N GLY A 30 -40.05 -9.81 -5.10
CA GLY A 30 -40.90 -9.90 -3.91
C GLY A 30 -41.48 -8.53 -3.49
N VAL A 31 -41.81 -7.67 -4.46
CA VAL A 31 -42.28 -6.29 -4.24
C VAL A 31 -43.61 -6.05 -4.96
N SER A 32 -44.28 -4.93 -4.66
CA SER A 32 -45.52 -4.60 -5.35
C SER A 32 -45.26 -4.15 -6.79
N ARG A 33 -46.17 -4.53 -7.71
CA ARG A 33 -46.14 -4.05 -9.11
C ARG A 33 -46.10 -2.53 -9.22
N VAL A 34 -46.80 -1.83 -8.31
CA VAL A 34 -46.78 -0.36 -8.22
C VAL A 34 -45.37 0.16 -7.93
N ASN A 35 -44.61 -0.52 -7.08
CA ASN A 35 -43.24 -0.12 -6.77
C ASN A 35 -42.30 -0.30 -7.98
N VAL A 36 -42.47 -1.39 -8.73
CA VAL A 36 -41.73 -1.61 -9.99
C VAL A 36 -42.04 -0.48 -10.98
N GLY A 37 -43.31 -0.13 -11.17
CA GLY A 37 -43.72 0.97 -12.06
C GLY A 37 -43.10 2.32 -11.68
N LYS A 38 -43.04 2.65 -10.38
CA LYS A 38 -42.35 3.86 -9.89
C LYS A 38 -40.86 3.86 -10.22
N MET A 39 -40.19 2.72 -10.05
CA MET A 39 -38.78 2.58 -10.37
C MET A 39 -38.53 2.62 -11.89
N ARG A 40 -39.44 2.07 -12.70
CA ARG A 40 -39.36 2.12 -14.15
C ARG A 40 -39.52 3.55 -14.66
N LEU A 41 -40.49 4.31 -14.17
CA LEU A 41 -40.65 5.72 -14.51
C LEU A 41 -39.41 6.54 -14.15
N LYS A 42 -38.83 6.30 -12.96
CA LYS A 42 -37.58 6.93 -12.54
C LYS A 42 -36.40 6.56 -13.46
N TRP A 43 -36.33 5.30 -13.90
CA TRP A 43 -35.30 4.84 -14.84
C TRP A 43 -35.49 5.44 -16.23
N GLU A 44 -36.69 5.42 -16.78
CA GLU A 44 -37.05 6.01 -18.08
C GLU A 44 -36.76 7.52 -18.13
N ALA A 45 -37.04 8.25 -17.04
CA ALA A 45 -36.74 9.68 -16.94
C ALA A 45 -35.24 10.00 -16.98
N HIS A 46 -34.39 9.04 -16.56
CA HIS A 46 -32.94 9.26 -16.41
C HIS A 46 -32.08 8.35 -17.29
N LYS A 47 -32.67 7.49 -18.13
CA LYS A 47 -31.90 6.58 -19.01
C LYS A 47 -31.12 7.32 -20.10
N ASN A 48 -31.57 8.53 -20.46
CA ASN A 48 -30.90 9.37 -21.45
C ASN A 48 -29.99 10.43 -20.81
N ASP A 49 -30.04 10.57 -19.48
CA ASP A 49 -29.14 11.44 -18.73
C ASP A 49 -27.82 10.69 -18.49
N SER A 50 -26.77 11.08 -19.21
CA SER A 50 -25.42 10.48 -19.08
C SER A 50 -24.89 10.55 -17.64
N LYS A 51 -25.46 11.44 -16.82
CA LYS A 51 -25.13 11.67 -15.42
C LYS A 51 -25.63 10.58 -14.46
N TYR A 52 -26.65 9.78 -14.83
CA TYR A 52 -27.29 8.82 -13.90
C TYR A 52 -27.05 7.34 -14.25
N ILE A 53 -26.65 7.02 -15.49
CA ILE A 53 -26.17 5.67 -15.86
C ILE A 53 -24.78 5.39 -15.27
N GLY A 54 -24.05 6.43 -14.87
CA GLY A 54 -22.76 6.32 -14.21
C GLY A 54 -22.82 6.78 -12.76
N ILE A 55 -23.30 5.94 -11.84
CA ILE A 55 -22.72 5.95 -10.49
C ILE A 55 -21.26 5.53 -10.67
N SER A 56 -20.40 6.54 -10.90
CA SER A 56 -18.99 6.61 -10.54
C SER A 56 -18.14 5.34 -10.74
N LYS A 57 -18.21 4.70 -11.91
CA LYS A 57 -17.11 3.83 -12.33
C LYS A 57 -16.05 4.76 -12.95
N LEU A 58 -15.17 5.31 -12.12
CA LEU A 58 -13.98 6.01 -12.57
C LEU A 58 -13.20 5.02 -13.45
N THR A 59 -13.41 5.10 -14.77
CA THR A 59 -12.82 4.17 -15.71
C THR A 59 -11.49 4.79 -16.10
N ILE A 60 -10.45 4.48 -15.33
CA ILE A 60 -9.08 4.89 -15.65
C ILE A 60 -8.70 4.09 -16.91
N SER A 61 -8.14 4.77 -17.92
CA SER A 61 -7.65 4.07 -19.11
C SER A 61 -6.53 3.10 -18.70
N GLU A 62 -6.46 1.94 -19.35
CA GLU A 62 -5.42 0.94 -19.08
C GLU A 62 -4.01 1.54 -19.20
N ASN A 63 -3.80 2.43 -20.16
CA ASN A 63 -2.54 3.15 -20.32
C ASN A 63 -2.21 4.06 -19.13
N THR A 64 -3.21 4.77 -18.60
CA THR A 64 -3.02 5.62 -17.41
C THR A 64 -2.70 4.78 -16.17
N PHE A 65 -3.35 3.62 -16.03
CA PHE A 65 -3.06 2.66 -14.96
C PHE A 65 -1.63 2.11 -15.07
N ASN A 66 -1.26 1.56 -16.23
CA ASN A 66 0.07 0.98 -16.48
C ASN A 66 1.20 2.01 -16.29
N ASN A 67 1.01 3.24 -16.78
CA ASN A 67 1.99 4.31 -16.58
C ASN A 67 2.13 4.72 -15.11
N THR A 68 1.04 4.68 -14.34
CA THR A 68 1.09 5.00 -12.91
C THR A 68 1.77 3.88 -12.12
N LEU A 69 1.48 2.62 -12.47
CA LEU A 69 2.12 1.46 -11.88
C LEU A 69 3.63 1.42 -12.19
N ALA A 70 4.02 1.64 -13.45
CA ALA A 70 5.43 1.69 -13.84
C ALA A 70 6.20 2.77 -13.07
N ARG A 71 5.64 3.99 -13.01
CA ARG A 71 6.24 5.09 -12.23
C ARG A 71 6.37 4.74 -10.76
N SER A 72 5.35 4.13 -10.17
CA SER A 72 5.38 3.70 -8.76
C SER A 72 6.52 2.69 -8.53
N LEU A 73 6.64 1.69 -9.40
CA LEU A 73 7.69 0.66 -9.32
C LEU A 73 9.10 1.26 -9.47
N GLU A 74 9.28 2.20 -10.40
CA GLU A 74 10.55 2.92 -10.58
C GLU A 74 10.91 3.73 -9.32
N THR A 75 9.95 4.46 -8.75
CA THR A 75 10.19 5.24 -7.53
C THR A 75 10.55 4.36 -6.34
N GLU A 76 9.88 3.21 -6.20
CA GLU A 76 10.18 2.23 -5.15
C GLU A 76 11.58 1.63 -5.33
N THR A 77 11.93 1.24 -6.57
CA THR A 77 13.26 0.71 -6.89
C THR A 77 14.35 1.73 -6.58
N HIS A 78 14.12 3.00 -6.93
CA HIS A 78 15.05 4.08 -6.61
C HIS A 78 15.19 4.31 -5.10
N ALA A 79 14.08 4.33 -4.36
CA ALA A 79 14.09 4.47 -2.91
C ALA A 79 14.84 3.33 -2.21
N ASN A 80 14.62 2.09 -2.64
CA ASN A 80 15.32 0.92 -2.11
C ASN A 80 16.84 0.98 -2.40
N ARG A 81 17.22 1.42 -3.61
CA ARG A 81 18.63 1.65 -3.93
C ARG A 81 19.28 2.71 -3.04
N LEU A 82 18.61 3.84 -2.82
CA LEU A 82 19.10 4.90 -1.94
C LEU A 82 19.23 4.41 -0.50
N LYS A 83 18.23 3.67 0.01
CA LYS A 83 18.28 3.06 1.34
C LYS A 83 19.51 2.17 1.51
N ASN A 84 19.78 1.31 0.53
CA ASN A 84 20.96 0.45 0.55
C ASN A 84 22.27 1.24 0.51
N GLN A 85 22.35 2.32 -0.29
CA GLN A 85 23.53 3.19 -0.33
C GLN A 85 23.78 3.88 1.03
N VAL A 86 22.72 4.40 1.66
CA VAL A 86 22.81 5.02 2.99
C VAL A 86 23.28 4.01 4.03
N GLU A 87 22.79 2.77 3.98
CA GLU A 87 23.21 1.72 4.91
C GLU A 87 24.69 1.36 4.73
N ILE A 88 25.16 1.25 3.48
CA ILE A 88 26.58 1.02 3.18
C ILE A 88 27.44 2.16 3.75
N GLU A 89 27.08 3.42 3.51
CA GLU A 89 27.87 4.55 4.00
C GLU A 89 27.86 4.64 5.53
N LYS A 90 26.73 4.35 6.16
CA LYS A 90 26.66 4.26 7.63
C LYS A 90 27.64 3.22 8.17
N ASN A 91 27.72 2.06 7.52
CA ASN A 91 28.66 1.00 7.91
C ASN A 91 30.12 1.41 7.65
N ASN A 92 30.41 2.06 6.54
CA ASN A 92 31.75 2.59 6.24
C ASN A 92 32.21 3.62 7.29
N ILE A 93 31.33 4.53 7.69
CA ILE A 93 31.62 5.52 8.73
C ILE A 93 31.89 4.83 10.07
N ALA A 94 31.06 3.85 10.45
CA ALA A 94 31.25 3.09 11.68
C ALA A 94 32.60 2.34 11.68
N LEU A 95 32.95 1.68 10.58
CA LEU A 95 34.23 0.99 10.42
C LEU A 95 35.42 1.96 10.50
N THR A 96 35.33 3.10 9.82
CA THR A 96 36.38 4.13 9.82
C THR A 96 36.57 4.73 11.21
N PHE A 97 35.47 4.96 11.94
CA PHE A 97 35.52 5.40 13.32
C PHE A 97 36.21 4.36 14.21
N LEU A 98 35.79 3.10 14.15
CA LEU A 98 36.38 2.02 14.94
C LEU A 98 37.87 1.84 14.66
N SER A 99 38.29 1.89 13.39
CA SER A 99 39.70 1.77 13.03
C SER A 99 40.53 2.94 13.55
N SER A 100 40.00 4.17 13.44
CA SER A 100 40.69 5.38 13.89
C SER A 100 40.77 5.43 15.42
N PHE A 101 39.68 5.07 16.09
CA PHE A 101 39.61 4.98 17.55
C PHE A 101 40.58 3.91 18.09
N ASN A 102 40.59 2.72 17.49
CA ASN A 102 41.51 1.66 17.90
C ASN A 102 42.97 2.09 17.72
N ARG A 103 43.29 2.76 16.61
CA ARG A 103 44.64 3.31 16.39
C ARG A 103 44.99 4.39 17.40
N TYR A 104 44.06 5.26 17.75
CA TYR A 104 44.26 6.26 18.80
C TYR A 104 44.57 5.58 20.15
N CYS A 105 43.76 4.61 20.58
CA CYS A 105 43.99 3.87 21.81
C CYS A 105 45.35 3.16 21.82
N GLN A 106 45.76 2.55 20.70
CA GLN A 106 47.06 1.88 20.58
C GLN A 106 48.24 2.85 20.74
N LEU A 107 48.11 4.10 20.30
CA LEU A 107 49.16 5.10 20.42
C LEU A 107 49.18 5.74 21.81
N GLU A 108 48.01 6.15 22.32
CA GLU A 108 47.90 6.82 23.62
C GLU A 108 48.25 5.87 24.78
N LEU A 109 47.76 4.63 24.72
CA LEU A 109 47.97 3.64 25.78
C LEU A 109 49.27 2.83 25.59
N GLN A 110 50.08 3.15 24.56
CA GLN A 110 51.26 2.34 24.24
C GLN A 110 52.24 2.28 25.42
N ASP A 111 52.48 3.41 26.05
CA ASP A 111 53.46 3.51 27.14
C ASP A 111 52.91 2.92 28.44
N ASP A 112 51.61 3.09 28.71
CA ASP A 112 50.93 2.43 29.83
C ASP A 112 51.01 0.91 29.71
N VAL A 113 50.76 0.35 28.51
CA VAL A 113 50.89 -1.08 28.24
C VAL A 113 52.33 -1.56 28.47
N LYS A 114 53.34 -0.84 27.96
CA LYS A 114 54.75 -1.18 28.21
C LYS A 114 55.09 -1.17 29.70
N GLN A 115 54.58 -0.18 30.44
CA GLN A 115 54.83 -0.06 31.87
C GLN A 115 54.15 -1.19 32.65
N ALA A 116 52.91 -1.53 32.29
CA ALA A 116 52.19 -2.68 32.85
C ALA A 116 52.93 -4.00 32.58
N ASP A 117 53.39 -4.22 31.35
CA ASP A 117 54.17 -5.42 30.97
C ASP A 117 55.49 -5.50 31.73
N LYS A 118 56.19 -4.37 31.90
CA LYS A 118 57.43 -4.31 32.69
C LYS A 118 57.16 -4.72 34.14
N LEU A 119 56.15 -4.12 34.78
CA LEU A 119 55.76 -4.43 36.16
C LEU A 119 55.35 -5.91 36.30
N HIS A 120 54.58 -6.43 35.35
CA HIS A 120 54.16 -7.83 35.33
C HIS A 120 55.36 -8.79 35.29
N ASN A 121 56.33 -8.52 34.41
CA ASN A 121 57.55 -9.32 34.30
C ASN A 121 58.44 -9.21 35.54
N GLU A 122 58.50 -8.05 36.19
CA GLU A 122 59.20 -7.89 37.47
C GLU A 122 58.56 -8.76 38.55
N ILE A 123 57.22 -8.76 38.68
CA ILE A 123 56.50 -9.61 39.64
C ILE A 123 56.75 -11.11 39.37
N LEU A 124 56.74 -11.53 38.10
CA LEU A 124 56.99 -12.94 37.73
C LEU A 124 58.39 -13.42 38.14
N LYS A 125 59.40 -12.55 38.16
CA LYS A 125 60.77 -12.92 38.59
C LYS A 125 60.88 -13.23 40.08
N TYR A 126 59.91 -12.80 40.89
CA TYR A 126 59.89 -13.05 42.33
C TYR A 126 58.97 -14.21 42.73
N LYS A 127 58.37 -14.91 41.76
CA LYS A 127 57.69 -16.20 41.95
C LYS A 127 58.62 -17.34 41.58
#